data_AF-A0A928GN08-F1
#
_entry.id   AF-A0A928GN08-F1
#
_cell.length_a   1.000
_cell.length_b   1.000
_cell.length_c   1.000
_cell.angle_alpha   90.00
_cell.angle_beta   90.00
_cell.angle_gamma   90.00
#
_symmetry.space_group_name_H-M   'P 1'
#
loop_
_entity.id
_entity.type
_entity.pdbx_description
1 polymer ?
#
loop_
_entity_poly.entity_id
_entity_poly.type
_entity_poly.pdbx_seq_one_letter_code
_entity_poly.pdbx_strand_id
1 'polypeptide(L)' 'MKPTEKHKKLCEVIKDQVDFWANNNDIYSPTIYCDNEQNIDNLVLEGLICEEDAELLTEALNELYRQVKNIGLTK' A
#
# COMPACT_ATOMS: atom_id res chain seq x y z
N MET A 1 1.56 -19.10 -15.38
CA MET A 1 2.01 -19.35 -13.99
C MET A 1 0.80 -19.16 -13.08
N LYS A 2 0.64 -19.95 -12.01
CA LYS A 2 -0.40 -19.69 -11.00
C LYS A 2 0.15 -18.71 -9.94
N PRO A 3 -0.68 -17.81 -9.36
CA PRO A 3 -0.26 -16.96 -8.26
C PRO A 3 0.23 -17.80 -7.08
N THR A 4 1.34 -17.40 -6.46
CA THR A 4 1.84 -18.01 -5.22
C THR A 4 1.04 -17.47 -4.04
N GLU A 5 1.14 -18.13 -2.88
CA GLU A 5 0.55 -17.60 -1.63
C GLU A 5 1.15 -16.24 -1.25
N LYS A 6 2.44 -16.02 -1.57
CA LYS A 6 3.09 -14.71 -1.41
C LYS A 6 2.39 -13.64 -2.27
N HIS A 7 2.11 -13.92 -3.54
CA HIS A 7 1.41 -12.97 -4.41
C HIS A 7 0.00 -12.63 -3.90
N LYS A 8 -0.73 -13.61 -3.37
CA LYS A 8 -2.08 -13.38 -2.82
C LYS A 8 -2.04 -12.45 -1.61
N LYS A 9 -1.17 -12.72 -0.65
CA LYS A 9 -0.99 -11.88 0.54
C LYS A 9 -0.59 -10.45 0.20
N LEU A 10 0.31 -10.29 -0.76
CA LEU A 10 0.69 -8.96 -1.28
C LEU A 10 -0.51 -8.20 -1.85
N CYS A 11 -1.34 -8.86 -2.66
CA CYS A 11 -2.55 -8.25 -3.19
C CYS A 11 -3.58 -7.91 -2.10
N GLU A 12 -3.71 -8.74 -1.07
CA GLU A 12 -4.58 -8.48 0.09
C GLU A 12 -4.11 -7.23 0.85
N VAL A 13 -2.82 -7.09 1.13
CA VAL A 13 -2.29 -5.90 1.84
C VAL A 13 -2.48 -4.62 1.03
N ILE A 14 -2.22 -4.64 -0.28
CA ILE A 14 -2.46 -3.49 -1.16
C ILE A 14 -3.95 -3.12 -1.12
N LYS A 15 -4.83 -4.11 -1.18
CA LYS A 15 -6.27 -3.90 -1.17
C LYS A 15 -6.72 -3.30 0.17
N ASP A 16 -6.28 -3.85 1.30
CA ASP A 16 -6.62 -3.37 2.63
C ASP A 16 -6.17 -1.92 2.83
N GLN A 17 -4.98 -1.56 2.32
CA GLN A 17 -4.48 -0.19 2.37
C GLN A 17 -5.33 0.78 1.53
N VAL A 18 -5.71 0.37 0.31
CA VAL A 18 -6.58 1.18 -0.56
C VAL A 18 -7.98 1.34 0.05
N ASP A 19 -8.54 0.26 0.62
CA ASP A 19 -9.83 0.28 1.30
C ASP A 19 -9.78 1.19 2.54
N PHE A 20 -8.66 1.20 3.26
CA PHE A 20 -8.43 2.12 4.38
C PHE A 20 -8.46 3.59 3.94
N TRP A 21 -7.74 3.94 2.87
CA TRP A 21 -7.74 5.31 2.33
C TRP A 21 -9.15 5.77 1.93
N ALA A 22 -9.89 4.90 1.24
CA ALA A 22 -11.23 5.19 0.75
C ALA A 22 -12.25 5.41 1.88
N ASN A 23 -12.12 4.68 2.98
CA ASN A 23 -13.09 4.71 4.08
C ASN A 23 -12.79 5.78 5.14
N ASN A 24 -11.52 6.09 5.40
CA ASN A 24 -11.14 7.05 6.45
C ASN A 24 -10.98 8.50 5.95
N ASN A 25 -11.23 8.76 4.66
CA ASN A 25 -10.93 10.04 4.02
C ASN A 25 -9.45 10.45 4.21
N ASP A 26 -8.58 9.44 4.39
CA ASP A 26 -7.18 9.59 4.77
C ASP A 26 -6.29 9.99 3.59
N ILE A 27 -6.88 10.13 2.41
CA ILE A 27 -6.20 10.60 1.19
C ILE A 27 -5.61 12.01 1.39
N TYR A 28 -6.12 12.77 2.37
CA TYR A 28 -5.61 14.09 2.71
C TYR A 28 -4.66 14.12 3.90
N SER A 29 -4.39 12.96 4.50
CA SER A 29 -3.51 12.91 5.66
C SER A 29 -2.09 13.37 5.28
N PRO A 30 -1.49 14.26 6.08
CA PRO A 30 -0.10 14.66 5.87
C PRO A 30 0.88 13.51 6.19
N THR A 31 0.44 12.44 6.86
CA THR A 31 1.29 11.31 7.29
C THR A 31 1.23 10.09 6.37
N ILE A 32 0.41 10.12 5.32
CA ILE A 32 0.10 8.96 4.48
C ILE A 32 1.33 8.20 3.95
N TYR A 33 2.41 8.92 3.64
CA TYR A 33 3.66 8.32 3.16
C TYR A 33 4.36 7.52 4.27
N CYS A 34 4.37 8.04 5.50
CA CYS A 34 4.89 7.34 6.67
C CYS A 34 4.01 6.15 7.05
N ASP A 35 2.69 6.30 6.92
CA ASP A 35 1.74 5.22 7.23
C ASP A 35 1.87 4.04 6.24
N ASN A 36 2.12 4.35 4.96
CA ASN A 36 2.43 3.35 3.93
C ASN A 36 3.74 2.62 4.25
N GLU A 37 4.82 3.37 4.50
CA GLU A 37 6.14 2.81 4.81
C GLU A 37 6.07 1.90 6.04
N GLN A 38 5.40 2.35 7.11
CA GLN A 38 5.25 1.56 8.33
C GLN A 38 4.43 0.27 8.14
N ASN A 39 3.37 0.31 7.34
CA ASN A 39 2.60 -0.89 7.02
C ASN A 39 3.40 -1.90 6.20
N ILE A 40 4.29 -1.43 5.33
CA ILE A 40 5.14 -2.27 4.49
C ILE A 40 6.30 -2.86 5.31
N ASP A 41 6.91 -2.07 6.21
CA ASP A 41 7.93 -2.55 7.15
C ASP A 41 7.42 -3.73 7.99
N ASN A 42 6.15 -3.68 8.41
CA ASN A 42 5.54 -4.81 9.13
C ASN A 42 5.52 -6.10 8.28
N LEU A 43 5.34 -6.01 6.96
CA LEU A 43 5.39 -7.18 6.07
C LEU A 43 6.81 -7.76 5.95
N VAL A 44 7.83 -6.90 6.00
CA VAL A 44 9.24 -7.32 6.04
C VAL A 44 9.52 -8.03 7.36
N LEU A 45 9.08 -7.47 8.48
CA LEU A 45 9.23 -8.05 9.82
C LEU A 45 8.52 -9.41 9.95
N GLU A 46 7.36 -9.58 9.31
CA GLU A 46 6.63 -10.85 9.24
C GLU A 46 7.26 -11.86 8.26
N GLY A 47 8.31 -11.47 7.52
CA GLY A 47 8.99 -12.30 6.53
C GLY A 47 8.13 -12.62 5.29
N LEU A 48 7.09 -11.82 5.05
CA LEU A 48 6.21 -11.99 3.89
C LEU A 48 6.85 -11.46 2.60
N ILE A 49 7.68 -10.44 2.73
CA ILE A 49 8.44 -9.81 1.65
C ILE A 49 9.88 -9.52 2.10
N CYS A 50 10.81 -9.38 1.15
CA CYS A 50 12.15 -8.89 1.44
C CYS A 50 12.21 -7.35 1.38
N GLU A 51 13.34 -6.77 1.79
CA GLU A 51 13.55 -5.32 1.73
C GLU A 51 13.45 -4.77 0.29
N GLU A 52 13.96 -5.50 -0.72
CA GLU A 52 13.84 -5.09 -2.13
C GLU A 52 12.37 -5.03 -2.60
N ASP A 53 11.55 -6.00 -2.16
CA ASP A 53 10.11 -5.99 -2.45
C ASP A 53 9.40 -4.81 -1.75
N ALA A 54 9.84 -4.45 -0.54
CA ALA A 54 9.28 -3.37 0.26
C ALA A 54 9.52 -1.99 -0.35
N GLU A 55 10.71 -1.74 -0.89
CA GLU A 55 11.01 -0.49 -1.61
C GLU A 55 10.09 -0.33 -2.83
N LEU A 56 9.95 -1.38 -3.65
CA LEU A 56 9.09 -1.37 -4.84
C LEU A 56 7.62 -1.19 -4.46
N LEU A 57 7.16 -1.84 -3.39
CA LEU A 57 5.79 -1.74 -2.91
C LEU A 57 5.49 -0.34 -2.35
N THR A 58 6.45 0.25 -1.65
CA THR A 58 6.35 1.62 -1.12
C THR A 58 6.22 2.62 -2.26
N GLU A 59 7.06 2.51 -3.29
CA GLU A 59 6.98 3.38 -4.46
C GLU A 59 5.65 3.21 -5.21
N ALA A 60 5.19 1.96 -5.40
CA ALA A 60 3.93 1.68 -6.07
C ALA A 60 2.71 2.23 -5.32
N LEU A 61 2.65 2.07 -3.98
CA LEU A 61 1.57 2.61 -3.16
C LEU A 61 1.58 4.14 -3.12
N ASN A 62 2.77 4.75 -3.08
CA ASN A 62 2.91 6.20 -3.13
C ASN A 62 2.48 6.79 -4.49
N GLU A 63 2.79 6.10 -5.59
CA GLU A 63 2.34 6.49 -6.92
C GLU A 63 0.82 6.30 -7.09
N LEU A 64 0.27 5.19 -6.59
CA LEU A 64 -1.17 4.95 -6.54
C LEU A 64 -1.89 6.07 -5.75
N TYR A 65 -1.35 6.44 -4.60
CA TYR A 65 -1.85 7.56 -3.80
C TYR A 65 -1.86 8.88 -4.59
N ARG A 66 -0.76 9.21 -5.29
CA ARG A 66 -0.69 10.41 -6.14
C ARG A 66 -1.77 10.40 -7.22
N GLN A 67 -1.99 9.25 -7.86
CA GLN A 67 -3.03 9.11 -8.89
C GLN A 67 -4.42 9.29 -8.30
N VAL A 68 -4.76 8.64 -7.19
CA VAL A 68 -6.06 8.77 -6.50
C VAL A 68 -6.32 10.22 -6.10
N LYS A 69 -5.31 10.90 -5.54
CA LYS A 69 -5.38 12.33 -5.17
C LYS A 69 -5.62 13.23 -6.39
N ASN A 70 -4.93 12.97 -7.50
CA ASN A 70 -5.01 13.78 -8.71
C ASN A 70 -6.31 13.58 -9.50
N ILE A 71 -6.90 12.39 -9.45
CA ILE A 71 -8.17 12.10 -10.14
C ILE A 71 -9.35 12.77 -9.42
N GLY A 72 -9.15 13.26 -8.18
CA GLY A 72 -10.22 13.89 -7.42
C GLY A 72 -11.37 12.92 -7.18
N LEU A 73 -11.05 11.66 -6.85
CA LEU A 73 -12.02 10.71 -6.29
C LEU A 73 -12.43 11.15 -4.87
N THR A 74 -12.93 12.37 -4.78
CA THR A 74 -13.74 12.90 -3.71
C THR A 74 -15.19 12.64 -4.09
N LYS A 75 -15.95 12.14 -3.12
CA LYS A 75 -17.41 12.26 -3.16
C LYS A 75 -17.83 13.72 -3.29
#